data_AF-A0A8X6KA87-F1
#
_entry.id   AF-A0A8X6KA87-F1
#
_cell.length_a   1.000
_cell.length_b   1.000
_cell.length_c   1.000
_cell.angle_alpha   90.00
_cell.angle_beta   90.00
_cell.angle_gamma   90.00
#
_symmetry.space_group_name_H-M   'P 1'
#
loop_
_entity.id
_entity.type
_entity.pdbx_description
1 polymer ?
#
loop_
_entity_poly.entity_id
_entity_poly.type
_entity_poly.pdbx_seq_one_letter_code
_entity_poly.pdbx_strand_id
1 'polypeptide(L)' 'MLIDEYEELFSCTSGDLGRTKLAQHRIETGNHSPIKQNPRRLPIAKTTEVKDLLRDMQERDVIEPSSSPWLLPSC' A
#
# COMPACT_ATOMS: atom_id res chain seq x y z
N MET A 1 0.39 30.63 16.14
CA MET A 1 1.64 30.38 15.37
C MET A 1 1.23 29.79 14.03
N LEU A 2 2.01 29.90 12.95
CA LEU A 2 1.63 29.35 11.63
C LEU A 2 1.27 27.85 11.70
N ILE A 3 1.92 27.10 12.60
CA ILE A 3 1.67 25.68 12.81
C ILE A 3 0.25 25.43 13.35
N ASP A 4 -0.23 26.26 14.29
CA ASP A 4 -1.58 26.11 14.86
C ASP A 4 -2.67 26.47 13.84
N GLU A 5 -2.37 27.36 12.90
CA GLU A 5 -3.31 27.84 11.87
C GLU A 5 -3.50 26.82 10.74
N TYR A 6 -2.50 25.98 10.49
CA TYR A 6 -2.48 25.01 9.39
C TYR A 6 -2.25 23.58 9.87
N GLU A 7 -2.64 23.26 11.10
CA GLU A 7 -2.44 21.93 11.71
C GLU A 7 -2.95 20.80 10.81
N GLU A 8 -4.09 21.01 10.15
CA GLU A 8 -4.70 20.07 9.20
C GLU A 8 -3.89 19.78 7.93
N LEU A 9 -2.93 20.66 7.58
CA LEU A 9 -2.03 20.44 6.44
C LEU A 9 -0.86 19.50 6.78
N PHE A 10 -0.63 19.24 8.06
CA PHE A 10 0.45 18.38 8.52
C PHE A 10 -0.09 17.00 8.86
N SER A 11 0.61 15.96 8.39
CA SER A 11 0.40 14.59 8.88
C SER A 11 1.08 14.45 10.23
N CYS A 12 0.28 14.34 11.29
CA CYS A 12 0.72 14.18 12.68
C CYS A 12 0.79 12.70 13.08
N THR A 13 0.04 11.84 12.39
CA THR A 13 0.01 10.40 12.58
C THR A 13 0.21 9.66 11.25
N SER A 14 0.63 8.39 11.33
CA SER A 14 0.73 7.50 10.16
C SER A 14 -0.63 7.19 9.51
N GLY A 15 -1.74 7.54 10.16
CA GLY A 15 -3.10 7.41 9.64
C GLY A 15 -3.58 8.60 8.81
N ASP A 16 -2.87 9.74 8.84
CA ASP A 16 -3.28 10.98 8.18
C ASP A 16 -2.94 10.97 6.67
N LEU A 17 -3.14 9.83 6.03
CA LEU A 17 -2.89 9.66 4.61
C LEU A 17 -4.00 10.35 3.80
N GLY A 18 -3.63 11.42 3.11
CA GLY A 18 -4.51 12.09 2.16
C GLY A 18 -4.79 11.22 0.92
N ARG A 19 -6.02 11.28 0.41
CA ARG A 19 -6.42 10.67 -0.87
C ARG A 19 -7.18 11.68 -1.71
N THR A 20 -6.85 11.75 -2.99
CA THR A 20 -7.56 12.60 -3.95
C THR A 20 -8.18 11.77 -5.08
N LYS A 21 -9.34 12.20 -5.57
CA LYS A 21 -9.98 11.64 -6.76
C LYS A 21 -9.68 12.45 -8.04
N LEU A 22 -8.92 13.54 -7.91
CA LEU A 22 -8.65 14.48 -9.01
C LEU A 22 -7.77 13.90 -10.11
N ALA A 23 -6.88 12.98 -9.77
CA ALA A 23 -6.00 12.32 -10.71
C ALA A 23 -5.85 10.84 -10.35
N GLN A 24 -5.80 9.99 -11.37
CA GLN A 24 -5.47 8.58 -11.25
C GLN A 24 -4.26 8.30 -12.13
N HIS A 25 -3.26 7.62 -11.57
CA HIS A 25 -2.06 7.27 -12.32
C HIS A 25 -2.27 5.95 -13.05
N ARG A 26 -2.02 5.95 -14.36
CA ARG A 26 -1.97 4.74 -15.18
C ARG A 26 -0.51 4.42 -15.48
N ILE A 27 -0.11 3.19 -15.15
CA ILE A 27 1.22 2.68 -15.49
C ILE A 27 1.17 2.11 -16.91
N GLU A 28 1.97 2.67 -17.82
CA GLU A 28 2.07 2.20 -19.20
C GLU A 28 3.04 1.02 -19.30
N THR A 29 2.52 -0.21 -19.38
CA THR A 29 3.34 -1.44 -19.49
C THR A 29 3.70 -1.79 -20.94
N GLY A 30 3.18 -1.05 -21.93
CA GLY A 30 3.39 -1.33 -23.35
C GLY A 30 3.00 -2.76 -23.73
N ASN A 31 3.86 -3.43 -24.49
CA ASN A 31 3.67 -4.83 -24.94
C ASN A 31 4.26 -5.86 -23.98
N HIS A 32 4.62 -5.47 -22.75
CA HIS A 32 5.25 -6.40 -21.81
C HIS A 32 4.22 -7.35 -21.21
N SER A 33 4.46 -8.66 -21.34
CA SER A 33 3.62 -9.70 -20.75
C SER A 33 3.67 -9.70 -19.21
N PRO A 34 2.60 -10.10 -18.51
CA PRO A 34 2.62 -10.21 -17.05
C PRO A 34 3.72 -11.13 -16.52
N ILE A 35 4.37 -10.72 -15.43
CA ILE A 35 5.37 -11.52 -14.72
C ILE A 35 4.76 -12.02 -13.41
N LYS A 36 4.78 -13.34 -13.20
CA LYS A 36 4.37 -13.99 -11.96
C LYS A 36 5.56 -14.71 -11.33
N GLN A 37 6.09 -14.14 -10.25
CA GLN A 37 7.17 -14.75 -9.47
C GLN A 37 6.60 -15.45 -8.23
N ASN A 38 7.08 -16.66 -7.93
CA ASN A 38 6.58 -17.38 -6.76
C ASN A 38 7.05 -16.70 -5.45
N PRO A 39 6.16 -16.50 -4.47
CA PRO A 39 6.54 -15.90 -3.18
C PRO A 39 7.55 -16.74 -2.42
N ARG A 40 8.42 -16.07 -1.68
CA ARG A 40 9.33 -16.75 -0.74
C ARG A 40 8.64 -16.92 0.61
N ARG A 41 8.97 -18.01 1.30
CA ARG A 41 8.46 -18.25 2.65
C ARG A 41 8.94 -17.17 3.61
N LEU A 42 8.01 -16.57 4.34
CA LEU A 42 8.31 -15.63 5.41
C LEU A 42 8.83 -16.38 6.65
N PRO A 43 9.86 -15.86 7.35
CA PRO A 43 10.28 -16.41 8.63
C PRO A 43 9.13 -16.39 9.64
N ILE A 44 8.97 -17.48 10.41
CA ILE A 44 7.86 -17.64 11.37
C ILE A 44 7.80 -16.47 12.37
N ALA A 45 8.96 -15.99 12.82
CA ALA A 45 9.07 -14.87 13.75
C ALA A 45 8.46 -13.55 13.22
N LYS A 46 8.28 -13.42 11.90
CA LYS A 46 7.75 -12.22 11.24
C LYS A 46 6.31 -12.38 10.76
N THR A 47 5.75 -13.59 10.81
CA THR A 47 4.41 -13.88 10.30
C THR A 47 3.32 -13.06 10.98
N THR A 48 3.39 -12.89 12.30
CA THR A 48 2.39 -12.12 13.05
C THR A 48 2.46 -10.64 12.69
N GLU A 49 3.66 -10.06 12.71
CA GLU A 49 3.91 -8.65 12.37
C GLU A 49 3.43 -8.30 10.97
N VAL A 50 3.71 -9.15 9.97
CA VAL A 50 3.26 -8.92 8.59
C VAL A 50 1.73 -9.01 8.49
N LYS A 51 1.08 -9.92 9.22
CA LYS A 51 -0.39 -10.02 9.22
C LYS A 51 -1.04 -8.77 9.83
N ASP A 52 -0.48 -8.25 10.91
CA ASP A 52 -0.98 -7.03 11.54
C ASP A 52 -0.82 -5.81 10.62
N LEU A 53 0.33 -5.71 9.92
CA LEU A 53 0.56 -4.65 8.93
C LEU A 53 -0.42 -4.74 7.75
N LEU A 54 -0.66 -5.93 7.21
CA LEU A 54 -1.62 -6.13 6.12
C LEU A 54 -3.05 -5.73 6.54
N ARG A 55 -3.46 -6.05 7.78
CA ARG A 55 -4.75 -5.62 8.33
C ARG A 55 -4.82 -4.10 8.42
N ASP A 56 -3.82 -3.45 9.00
CA ASP A 56 -3.76 -1.98 9.11
C ASP A 56 -3.84 -1.29 7.73
N MET A 57 -3.10 -1.79 6.74
CA MET A 57 -3.15 -1.24 5.38
C MET A 57 -4.51 -1.44 4.69
N GLN A 58 -5.21 -2.53 4.97
CA GLN A 58 -6.58 -2.77 4.48
C GLN A 58 -7.60 -1.85 5.18
N GLU A 59 -7.51 -1.71 6.50
CA GLU A 59 -8.38 -0.81 7.28
C GLU A 59 -8.23 0.66 6.85
N ARG A 60 -7.02 1.05 6.43
CA ARG A 60 -6.70 2.37 5.89
C ARG A 60 -7.01 2.55 4.39
N ASP A 61 -7.59 1.54 3.73
CA ASP A 61 -7.93 1.57 2.30
C ASP A 61 -6.72 1.87 1.38
N VAL A 62 -5.52 1.46 1.79
CA VAL A 62 -4.28 1.60 1.01
C VAL A 62 -4.08 0.41 0.07
N ILE A 63 -4.55 -0.78 0.46
CA ILE A 63 -4.48 -2.01 -0.34
C ILE A 63 -5.84 -2.71 -0.39
N GLU A 64 -6.07 -3.45 -1.47
CA GLU A 64 -7.26 -4.28 -1.64
C GLU A 64 -6.89 -5.68 -2.17
N PRO A 65 -7.70 -6.71 -1.89
CA PRO A 65 -7.53 -8.02 -2.51
C PRO A 65 -7.70 -7.93 -4.03
N SER A 66 -6.79 -8.53 -4.79
CA SER A 66 -6.86 -8.55 -6.25
C SER A 66 -6.49 -9.92 -6.82
N SER A 67 -7.01 -10.23 -8.00
CA SER A 67 -6.64 -11.40 -8.80
C SER A 67 -5.94 -10.92 -10.08
N SER A 68 -4.62 -10.81 -10.03
CA SER A 68 -3.80 -10.25 -11.11
C SER A 68 -2.87 -11.31 -11.71
N PRO A 69 -2.61 -11.28 -13.04
CA PRO A 69 -1.57 -12.09 -13.65
C PRO A 69 -0.15 -11.61 -13.26
N TRP A 70 -0.03 -10.40 -12.69
CA TRP A 70 1.21 -9.86 -12.14
C TRP A 70 1.38 -10.27 -10.68
N LEU A 71 2.53 -10.84 -10.32
CA LEU A 71 2.86 -11.18 -8.93
C LEU A 71 4.36 -11.00 -8.69
N LEU A 72 4.70 -10.23 -7.66
CA LEU A 72 6.06 -10.04 -7.18
C LEU A 72 6.25 -10.74 -5.82
N PRO A 73 7.47 -11.16 -5.47
CA PRO A 73 7.73 -12.01 -4.31
C PRO A 73 7.72 -11.16 -3.03
N SER A 74 6.53 -10.80 -2.56
CA SER A 74 6.31 -10.13 -1.28
C SER A 74 5.09 -10.63 -0.51
N CYS A 75 4.16 -11.35 -1.15
CA CYS A 75 2.93 -11.87 -0.53
C CYS A 75 2.90 -13.39 -0.54
#